data_AF-Q38691-F1
#
_entry.id   AF-Q38691-F1
#
_cell.length_a   1.000
_cell.length_b   1.000
_cell.length_c   1.000
_cell.angle_alpha   90.00
_cell.angle_beta   90.00
_cell.angle_gamma   90.00
#
_symmetry.space_group_name_H-M   'P 1'
#
loop_
_entity.id
_entity.type
_entity.pdbx_description
1 polymer ?
#
loop_
_entity_poly.entity_id
_entity_poly.type
_entity_poly.pdbx_seq_one_letter_code
_entity_poly.pdbx_strand_id
1 'polypeptide(L)'
;KEIDWLSDVYMKPLPGVSAQQSLKAIDKMIVMGAQADGNALKAAAEAHHKAIGSIDSTGVTSVADYAAVNAALGRVIASVPKSTVMDVYNSMAGVTDTSIPLNMFSKVNPLDANAAAKVYTFKDVVQAAQR
;
A
#
# COMPACT_ATOMS: atom_id res chain seq x y z
N LYS A 1 0.51 -3.82 14.61
CA LYS A 1 -0.85 -4.12 15.11
C LYS A 1 -1.61 -2.87 15.58
N GLU A 2 -0.93 -1.73 15.75
CA GLU A 2 -1.44 -0.55 16.45
C GLU A 2 -2.37 0.33 15.60
N ILE A 3 -2.45 0.08 14.29
CA ILE A 3 -3.34 0.80 13.38
C ILE A 3 -4.78 0.43 13.75
N ASP A 4 -5.62 1.45 13.97
CA ASP A 4 -7.07 1.29 14.12
C ASP A 4 -7.74 1.13 12.76
N TRP A 5 -7.83 -0.12 12.28
CA TRP A 5 -8.44 -0.45 10.98
C TRP A 5 -9.95 -0.17 10.90
N LEU A 6 -10.61 0.12 12.02
CA LEU A 6 -12.04 0.43 12.08
C LEU A 6 -12.33 1.94 12.01
N SER A 7 -11.30 2.78 11.94
CA SER A 7 -11.43 4.23 11.89
C SER A 7 -12.08 4.73 10.59
N ASP A 8 -12.91 5.75 10.68
CA ASP A 8 -13.51 6.43 9.52
C ASP A 8 -12.52 7.38 8.80
N VAL A 9 -11.32 7.57 9.36
CA VAL A 9 -10.31 8.51 8.85
C VAL A 9 -9.89 8.19 7.42
N TYR A 10 -9.90 6.90 7.04
CA TYR A 10 -9.48 6.42 5.72
C TYR A 10 -10.45 6.81 4.59
N MET A 11 -11.64 7.31 4.93
CA MET A 11 -12.64 7.79 3.98
C MET A 11 -12.74 9.33 3.92
N LYS A 12 -11.91 10.05 4.68
CA LYS A 12 -11.90 11.52 4.66
C LYS A 12 -11.26 12.04 3.36
N PRO A 13 -11.73 13.16 2.80
CA PRO A 13 -11.19 13.70 1.57
C PRO A 13 -9.76 14.21 1.76
N LEU A 14 -8.99 14.20 0.68
CA LEU A 14 -7.66 14.80 0.63
C LEU A 14 -7.79 16.34 0.70
N PRO A 15 -7.12 17.02 1.65
CA PRO A 15 -7.23 18.47 1.80
C PRO A 15 -6.84 19.22 0.52
N GLY A 16 -7.72 20.09 0.02
CA GLY A 16 -7.44 20.93 -1.14
C GLY A 16 -7.34 20.20 -2.49
N VAL A 17 -7.68 18.91 -2.55
CA VAL A 17 -7.61 18.10 -3.78
C VAL A 17 -9.01 17.91 -4.36
N SER A 18 -9.20 18.37 -5.60
CA SER A 18 -10.42 18.12 -6.36
C SER A 18 -10.52 16.68 -6.86
N ALA A 19 -11.73 16.24 -7.19
CA ALA A 19 -11.95 14.92 -7.81
C ALA A 19 -11.11 14.71 -9.09
N GLN A 20 -10.93 15.77 -9.90
CA GLN A 20 -10.12 15.70 -11.13
C GLN A 20 -8.63 15.52 -10.84
N GLN A 21 -8.11 16.13 -9.77
CA GLN A 21 -6.73 15.91 -9.33
C GLN A 21 -6.55 14.49 -8.79
N SER A 22 -7.48 14.00 -7.96
CA SER A 22 -7.47 12.61 -7.48
C SER A 22 -7.54 11.60 -8.63
N LEU A 23 -8.38 11.86 -9.65
CA LEU A 23 -8.52 10.98 -10.81
C LEU A 23 -7.20 10.80 -11.57
N LYS A 24 -6.36 11.84 -11.66
CA LYS A 24 -5.04 11.73 -12.31
C LYS A 24 -4.07 10.82 -11.56
N ALA A 25 -4.14 10.79 -10.22
CA ALA A 25 -3.35 9.84 -9.43
C ALA A 25 -3.90 8.41 -9.55
N ILE A 26 -5.23 8.25 -9.55
CA ILE A 26 -5.90 6.97 -9.79
C ILE A 26 -5.57 6.42 -11.18
N ASP A 27 -5.51 7.26 -12.21
CA ASP A 27 -5.13 6.88 -13.58
C ASP A 27 -3.77 6.17 -13.62
N LYS A 28 -2.78 6.65 -12.85
CA LYS A 28 -1.48 5.97 -12.75
C LYS A 28 -1.59 4.58 -12.12
N MET A 29 -2.46 4.38 -11.14
CA MET A 29 -2.73 3.06 -10.57
C MET A 29 -3.43 2.14 -11.57
N ILE A 30 -4.35 2.67 -12.39
CA ILE A 30 -5.03 1.91 -13.45
C ILE A 30 -4.00 1.46 -14.50
N VAL A 31 -3.13 2.36 -14.97
CA VAL A 31 -2.04 2.04 -15.91
C VAL A 31 -1.13 0.96 -15.32
N MET A 32 -0.75 1.08 -14.05
CA MET A 32 0.05 0.07 -13.37
C MET A 32 -0.65 -1.29 -13.31
N GLY A 33 -1.93 -1.32 -12.93
CA GLY A 33 -2.73 -2.54 -12.86
C GLY A 33 -2.88 -3.24 -14.21
N ALA A 34 -3.02 -2.46 -15.30
CA ALA A 34 -3.11 -3.00 -16.66
C ALA A 34 -1.78 -3.60 -17.17
N GLN A 35 -0.63 -3.16 -16.63
CA GLN A 35 0.69 -3.68 -16.99
C GLN A 35 1.15 -4.85 -16.12
N ALA A 36 0.58 -5.01 -14.93
CA ALA A 36 1.00 -6.04 -13.98
C ALA A 36 0.69 -7.45 -14.50
N ASP A 37 1.49 -8.43 -14.03
CA ASP A 37 1.23 -9.83 -14.32
C ASP A 37 -0.12 -10.28 -13.73
N GLY A 38 -1.01 -10.78 -14.59
CA GLY A 38 -2.37 -11.15 -14.19
C GLY A 38 -2.43 -12.27 -13.15
N ASN A 39 -1.47 -13.21 -13.16
CA ASN A 39 -1.40 -14.27 -12.16
C ASN A 39 -0.91 -13.73 -10.81
N ALA A 40 0.03 -12.79 -10.82
CA ALA A 40 0.48 -12.09 -9.62
C ALA A 40 -0.67 -11.27 -9.00
N LEU A 41 -1.46 -10.57 -9.82
CA LEU A 41 -2.67 -9.85 -9.35
C LEU A 41 -3.70 -10.82 -8.75
N LYS A 42 -3.99 -11.93 -9.43
CA LYS A 42 -4.88 -12.98 -8.90
C LYS A 42 -4.40 -13.51 -7.55
N ALA A 43 -3.11 -13.85 -7.44
CA ALA A 43 -2.54 -14.36 -6.19
C ALA A 43 -2.58 -13.31 -5.07
N ALA A 44 -2.36 -12.03 -5.37
CA ALA A 44 -2.51 -10.95 -4.41
C ALA A 44 -3.96 -10.82 -3.92
N ALA A 45 -4.95 -10.91 -4.82
CA ALA A 45 -6.36 -10.89 -4.46
C ALA A 45 -6.75 -12.07 -3.55
N GLU A 46 -6.32 -13.28 -3.89
CA GLU A 46 -6.54 -14.49 -3.08
C GLU A 46 -5.89 -14.37 -1.69
N ALA A 47 -4.70 -13.77 -1.60
CA ALA A 47 -4.03 -13.52 -0.33
C ALA A 47 -4.80 -12.54 0.56
N HIS A 48 -5.35 -11.46 0.00
CA HIS A 48 -6.19 -10.52 0.75
C HIS A 48 -7.50 -11.17 1.20
N HIS A 49 -8.15 -11.96 0.35
CA HIS A 49 -9.36 -12.71 0.72
C HIS A 49 -9.10 -13.62 1.93
N LYS A 50 -7.98 -14.36 1.91
CA LYS A 50 -7.57 -15.19 3.04
C LYS A 50 -7.28 -14.37 4.30
N ALA A 51 -6.59 -13.24 4.17
CA ALA A 51 -6.25 -12.36 5.29
C ALA A 51 -7.49 -11.77 5.99
N ILE A 52 -8.54 -11.44 5.24
CA ILE A 52 -9.84 -11.01 5.79
C ILE A 52 -10.45 -12.12 6.66
N GLY A 53 -10.29 -13.39 6.27
CA GLY A 53 -10.78 -14.53 7.04
C GLY A 53 -10.09 -14.76 8.39
N SER A 54 -8.98 -14.07 8.68
CA SER A 54 -8.21 -14.22 9.92
C SER A 54 -8.11 -12.95 10.75
N ILE A 55 -8.96 -11.95 10.49
CA ILE A 55 -8.99 -10.73 11.30
C ILE A 55 -9.45 -11.03 12.74
N ASP A 56 -8.84 -10.35 13.70
CA ASP A 56 -9.30 -10.32 15.09
C ASP A 56 -10.38 -9.24 15.30
N SER A 57 -10.81 -9.05 16.56
CA SER A 57 -11.82 -8.04 16.91
C SER A 57 -11.40 -6.58 16.66
N THR A 58 -10.12 -6.33 16.35
CA THR A 58 -9.58 -5.01 16.01
C THR A 58 -9.34 -4.83 14.51
N GLY A 59 -9.75 -5.81 13.69
CA GLY A 59 -9.56 -5.80 12.24
C GLY A 59 -8.14 -6.17 11.81
N VAL A 60 -7.27 -6.61 12.72
CA VAL A 60 -5.89 -6.98 12.39
C VAL A 60 -5.85 -8.46 11.97
N THR A 61 -5.31 -8.73 10.78
CA THR A 61 -5.09 -10.09 10.26
C THR A 61 -3.96 -10.83 10.99
N SER A 62 -3.86 -12.15 10.77
CA SER A 62 -2.77 -12.96 11.33
C SER A 62 -1.39 -12.56 10.78
N VAL A 63 -0.32 -12.83 11.55
CA VAL A 63 1.06 -12.54 11.10
C VAL A 63 1.42 -13.31 9.82
N ALA A 64 0.94 -14.56 9.70
CA ALA A 64 1.18 -15.38 8.52
C ALA A 64 0.51 -14.78 7.28
N ASP A 65 -0.72 -14.28 7.42
CA ASP A 65 -1.46 -13.68 6.31
C ASP A 65 -0.93 -12.30 5.94
N TYR A 66 -0.50 -11.49 6.92
CA TYR A 66 0.23 -10.25 6.66
C TYR A 66 1.50 -10.49 5.82
N ALA A 67 2.29 -11.51 6.17
CA ALA A 67 3.49 -11.87 5.40
C ALA A 67 3.13 -12.36 3.98
N ALA A 68 2.07 -13.16 3.84
CA ALA A 68 1.60 -13.66 2.54
C ALA A 68 1.14 -12.51 1.62
N VAL A 69 0.38 -11.56 2.16
CA VAL A 69 -0.08 -10.36 1.44
C VAL A 69 1.11 -9.53 0.97
N ASN A 70 2.06 -9.21 1.86
CA ASN A 70 3.25 -8.44 1.49
C ASN A 70 4.09 -9.13 0.40
N ALA A 71 4.29 -10.44 0.51
CA ALA A 71 5.01 -11.20 -0.51
C ALA A 71 4.27 -11.20 -1.85
N ALA A 72 2.94 -11.33 -1.85
CA ALA A 72 2.14 -11.28 -3.07
C ALA A 72 2.19 -9.90 -3.73
N LEU A 73 2.03 -8.82 -2.95
CA LEU A 73 2.18 -7.45 -3.44
C LEU A 73 3.60 -7.18 -3.97
N GLY A 74 4.64 -7.66 -3.29
CA GLY A 74 6.02 -7.54 -3.80
C GLY A 74 6.21 -8.14 -5.20
N ARG A 75 5.56 -9.28 -5.49
CA ARG A 75 5.56 -9.87 -6.84
C ARG A 75 4.78 -9.04 -7.86
N VAL A 76 3.66 -8.44 -7.46
CA VAL A 76 2.92 -7.48 -8.33
C VAL A 76 3.82 -6.29 -8.67
N ILE A 77 4.47 -5.67 -7.69
CA ILE A 77 5.39 -4.54 -7.92
C ILE A 77 6.56 -4.94 -8.83
N ALA A 78 7.15 -6.11 -8.62
CA ALA A 78 8.25 -6.62 -9.45
C ALA A 78 7.81 -6.97 -10.89
N SER A 79 6.51 -7.13 -11.15
CA SER A 79 5.99 -7.49 -12.48
C SER A 79 5.84 -6.31 -13.43
N VAL A 80 6.03 -5.07 -12.96
CA VAL A 80 5.94 -3.85 -13.78
C VAL A 80 7.26 -3.07 -13.77
N PRO A 81 7.52 -2.22 -14.78
CA PRO A 81 8.71 -1.37 -14.80
C PRO A 81 8.79 -0.44 -13.60
N LYS A 82 10.02 -0.16 -13.14
CA LYS A 82 10.28 0.80 -12.05
C LYS A 82 9.63 2.16 -12.28
N SER A 83 9.66 2.66 -13.52
CA SER A 83 9.03 3.94 -13.89
C SER A 83 7.53 3.94 -13.62
N THR A 84 6.83 2.84 -13.90
CA THR A 84 5.39 2.71 -13.63
C THR A 84 5.09 2.81 -12.14
N VAL A 85 5.91 2.17 -11.30
CA VAL A 85 5.79 2.27 -9.83
C VAL A 85 6.04 3.71 -9.35
N MET A 86 7.06 4.38 -9.91
CA MET A 86 7.39 5.75 -9.54
C MET A 86 6.36 6.78 -10.03
N ASP A 87 5.71 6.56 -11.18
CA ASP A 87 4.59 7.38 -11.65
C ASP A 87 3.44 7.41 -10.63
N VAL A 88 3.08 6.24 -10.09
CA VAL A 88 2.09 6.13 -9.01
C VAL A 88 2.56 6.88 -7.77
N TYR A 89 3.77 6.60 -7.29
CA TYR A 89 4.31 7.25 -6.09
C TYR A 89 4.34 8.79 -6.22
N ASN A 90 4.88 9.31 -7.32
CA ASN A 90 5.00 10.75 -7.56
C ASN A 90 3.63 11.42 -7.69
N SER A 91 2.67 10.78 -8.36
CA SER A 91 1.30 11.31 -8.49
C SER A 91 0.58 11.38 -7.14
N MET A 92 0.75 10.36 -6.30
CA MET A 92 0.21 10.33 -4.94
C MET A 92 0.87 11.35 -4.02
N ALA A 93 2.19 11.51 -4.11
CA ALA A 93 2.92 12.55 -3.38
C ALA A 93 2.39 13.96 -3.72
N GLY A 94 1.98 14.20 -4.97
CA GLY A 94 1.40 15.48 -5.39
C GLY A 94 0.00 15.78 -4.84
N VAL A 95 -0.72 14.79 -4.31
CA VAL A 95 -2.08 14.95 -3.74
C VAL A 95 -2.17 14.61 -2.25
N THR A 96 -1.04 14.27 -1.62
CA THR A 96 -1.00 13.91 -0.20
C THR A 96 -0.44 15.07 0.62
N ASP A 97 -1.29 15.70 1.42
CA ASP A 97 -0.85 16.73 2.36
C ASP A 97 0.10 16.16 3.42
N THR A 98 1.15 16.90 3.77
CA THR A 98 2.18 16.44 4.73
C THR A 98 1.65 16.20 6.14
N SER A 99 0.49 16.79 6.51
CA SER A 99 -0.19 16.50 7.76
C SER A 99 -0.80 15.10 7.80
N ILE A 100 -1.04 14.45 6.65
CA ILE A 100 -1.62 13.10 6.60
C ILE A 100 -0.64 12.07 7.20
N PRO A 101 0.63 11.94 6.74
CA PRO A 101 1.60 11.07 7.40
C PRO A 101 1.82 11.40 8.87
N LEU A 102 1.85 12.69 9.25
CA LEU A 102 2.01 13.11 10.64
C LEU A 102 0.83 12.67 11.53
N ASN A 103 -0.40 12.80 11.02
CA ASN A 103 -1.62 12.37 11.70
C ASN A 103 -1.71 10.83 11.82
N MET A 104 -1.17 10.07 10.85
CA MET A 104 -1.10 8.61 10.96
C MET A 104 -0.03 8.18 11.96
N PHE A 105 1.15 8.81 11.92
CA PHE A 105 2.25 8.52 12.82
C PHE A 105 1.91 8.83 14.29
N SER A 106 1.13 9.89 14.55
CA SER A 106 0.71 10.25 15.92
C SER A 106 -0.30 9.28 16.56
N LYS A 107 -0.86 8.34 15.80
CA LYS A 107 -1.86 7.36 16.26
C LYS A 107 -1.26 5.99 16.61
N VAL A 108 0.04 5.82 16.44
CA VAL A 108 0.76 4.56 16.66
C VAL A 108 1.99 4.80 17.53
N ASN A 109 2.66 3.73 17.95
CA ASN A 109 3.92 3.86 18.66
C ASN A 109 5.01 4.35 17.69
N PRO A 110 5.71 5.46 18.00
CA PRO A 110 6.70 6.02 17.10
C PRO A 110 7.91 5.09 16.88
N LEU A 111 8.28 4.26 17.86
CA LEU A 111 9.40 3.32 17.72
C LEU A 111 9.05 2.20 16.75
N ASP A 112 7.83 1.64 16.88
CA ASP A 112 7.36 0.57 16.02
C ASP A 112 7.12 1.08 14.59
N ALA A 113 6.57 2.29 14.43
CA ALA A 113 6.43 2.93 13.13
C ALA A 113 7.78 3.17 12.45
N ASN A 114 8.78 3.67 13.18
CA ASN A 114 10.14 3.83 12.64
C ASN A 114 10.81 2.48 12.32
N ALA A 115 10.57 1.45 13.13
CA ALA A 115 11.06 0.10 12.84
C ALA A 115 10.41 -0.49 11.58
N ALA A 116 9.09 -0.34 11.43
CA ALA A 116 8.36 -0.76 10.25
C ALA A 116 8.79 0.01 8.99
N ALA A 117 9.09 1.31 9.11
CA ALA A 117 9.59 2.14 8.01
C ALA A 117 10.96 1.67 7.47
N LYS A 118 11.68 0.80 8.18
CA LYS A 118 12.87 0.09 7.65
C LYS A 118 12.52 -0.99 6.62
N VAL A 119 11.52 -0.74 5.77
CA VAL A 119 11.14 -1.52 4.57
C VAL A 119 12.30 -1.61 3.55
N TYR A 120 13.38 -0.84 3.73
CA TYR A 120 14.51 -0.78 2.81
C TYR A 120 15.03 -2.15 2.36
N THR A 121 15.08 -3.15 3.25
CA THR A 121 15.52 -4.50 2.88
C THR A 121 14.54 -5.23 1.96
N PHE A 122 13.23 -5.07 2.18
CA PHE A 122 12.21 -5.69 1.34
C PHE A 122 12.14 -5.05 -0.05
N LYS A 123 12.15 -3.72 -0.13
CA LYS A 123 12.08 -3.01 -1.42
C LYS A 123 13.33 -3.23 -2.29
N ASP A 124 14.50 -3.48 -1.68
CA ASP A 124 15.71 -3.84 -2.44
C ASP A 124 15.59 -5.22 -3.09
N VAL A 125 15.00 -6.20 -2.40
CA VAL A 125 14.71 -7.53 -2.97
C VAL A 125 13.68 -7.43 -4.10
N VAL A 126 12.63 -6.64 -3.92
CA VAL A 126 11.62 -6.38 -4.96
C VAL A 126 12.26 -5.72 -6.18
N GLN A 127 13.11 -4.71 -5.98
CA GLN A 127 13.82 -4.03 -7.07
C GLN A 127 14.75 -4.98 -7.82
N ALA A 128 15.45 -5.89 -7.13
CA ALA A 128 16.33 -6.87 -7.77
C ALA A 128 15.56 -7.89 -8.63
N ALA A 129 14.31 -8.20 -8.26
CA ALA A 129 13.43 -9.10 -9.01
C ALA A 129 12.58 -8.39 -10.08
N GLN A 130 12.63 -7.05 -10.13
CA GLN A 130 11.78 -6.25 -11.00
C GLN A 130 12.20 -6.40 -12.47
N ARG A 131 11.22 -6.60 -13.35
CA ARG A 131 11.43 -6.74 -14.80
C ARG A 131 11.25 -5.42 -15.54
#